data_AF-A0A4Q3MYY6-F1
#
_entry.id   AF-A0A4Q3MYY6-F1
#
_cell.length_a   1.000
_cell.length_b   1.000
_cell.length_c   1.000
_cell.angle_alpha   90.00
_cell.angle_beta   90.00
_cell.angle_gamma   90.00
#
_symmetry.space_group_name_H-M   'P 1'
#
loop_
_entity.id
_entity.type
_entity.pdbx_description
1 polymer ?
#
loop_
_entity_poly.entity_id
_entity_poly.type
_entity_poly.pdbx_seq_one_letter_code
_entity_poly.pdbx_strand_id
1 'polypeptide(L)'
;MQAWLPAHIGEVIVLSLPLAWWACTVTARNLRVMDPQSIVFDEIVCFWIVLWLVTPAGWLGQFSAFLLFRFFDTFKPGPMGWADRHFKDAGWRGGFGILADDLLAAFCTLLVFAFWRHWS
;
A
#
# COMPACT_ATOMS: atom_id res chain seq x y z
N MET A 1 9.68 -7.03 -23.91
CA MET A 1 9.92 -7.03 -22.44
C MET A 1 10.49 -8.39 -22.09
N GLN A 2 11.72 -8.49 -21.54
CA GLN A 2 12.22 -9.79 -21.06
C GLN A 2 11.26 -10.32 -20.00
N ALA A 3 10.77 -11.56 -20.16
CA ALA A 3 9.78 -12.20 -19.29
C ALA A 3 10.23 -12.37 -17.82
N TRP A 4 11.52 -12.13 -17.53
CA TRP A 4 12.13 -12.28 -16.20
C TRP A 4 12.02 -11.01 -15.32
N LEU A 5 11.97 -9.82 -15.92
CA LEU A 5 11.86 -8.55 -15.20
C LEU A 5 10.64 -8.47 -14.27
N PRO A 6 9.43 -8.92 -14.67
CA PRO A 6 8.27 -8.91 -13.79
C PRO A 6 8.41 -9.80 -12.56
N ALA A 7 9.10 -10.95 -12.68
CA ALA A 7 9.27 -11.90 -11.58
C ALA A 7 10.19 -11.35 -10.50
N HIS A 8 11.33 -10.78 -10.88
CA HIS A 8 12.27 -10.17 -9.92
C HIS A 8 11.69 -8.94 -9.20
N ILE A 9 10.83 -8.18 -9.88
CA ILE A 9 10.12 -7.06 -9.24
C ILE A 9 9.14 -7.61 -8.18
N GLY A 10 8.41 -8.68 -8.49
CA GLY A 10 7.54 -9.36 -7.54
C GLY A 10 8.29 -9.86 -6.31
N GLU A 11 9.47 -10.46 -6.50
CA GLU A 11 10.33 -10.92 -5.39
C GLU A 11 10.73 -9.78 -4.46
N VAL A 12 11.17 -8.64 -5.03
CA VAL A 12 11.55 -7.46 -4.25
C VAL A 12 10.36 -6.93 -3.43
N ILE A 13 9.17 -6.88 -4.03
CA ILE A 13 7.93 -6.44 -3.35
C ILE A 13 7.56 -7.39 -2.21
N VAL A 14 7.61 -8.71 -2.45
CA VAL A 14 7.28 -9.70 -1.41
C VAL A 14 8.26 -9.61 -0.25
N LEU A 15 9.55 -9.37 -0.51
CA LEU A 15 10.57 -9.19 0.51
C LEU A 15 10.47 -7.84 1.23
N SER A 16 9.92 -6.80 0.60
CA SER A 16 9.75 -5.48 1.23
C SER A 16 8.53 -5.41 2.14
N LEU A 17 7.49 -6.22 1.94
CA LEU A 17 6.33 -6.30 2.84
C LEU A 17 6.68 -6.60 4.32
N PRO A 18 7.48 -7.64 4.66
CA PRO A 18 7.87 -7.88 6.05
C PRO A 18 8.77 -6.78 6.60
N LEU A 19 9.59 -6.14 5.75
CA LEU A 19 10.39 -4.99 6.15
C LEU A 19 9.51 -3.78 6.47
N ALA A 20 8.47 -3.53 5.68
CA ALA A 20 7.50 -2.47 5.94
C ALA A 20 6.76 -2.71 7.24
N TRP A 21 6.25 -3.92 7.43
CA TRP A 21 5.58 -4.28 8.67
C TRP A 21 6.49 -4.09 9.91
N TRP A 22 7.74 -4.54 9.83
CA TRP A 22 8.71 -4.34 10.91
C TRP A 22 9.00 -2.86 11.15
N ALA A 23 9.22 -2.08 10.09
CA ALA A 23 9.52 -0.66 10.19
C ALA A 23 8.35 0.13 10.80
N CYS A 24 7.10 -0.13 10.39
CA CYS A 24 5.89 0.47 10.98
C CYS A 24 5.78 0.11 12.46
N THR A 25 6.03 -1.16 12.82
CA THR A 25 6.00 -1.62 14.21
C THR A 25 7.05 -0.91 15.07
N VAL A 26 8.30 -0.81 14.60
CA VAL A 26 9.40 -0.16 15.33
C VAL A 26 9.15 1.33 15.48
N THR A 27 8.66 1.98 14.42
CA THR A 27 8.41 3.42 14.40
C THR A 27 7.25 3.80 15.30
N ALA A 28 6.14 3.07 15.24
CA ALA A 28 4.99 3.25 16.14
C ALA A 28 5.38 3.08 17.62
N ARG A 29 6.26 2.11 17.93
CA ARG A 29 6.80 1.91 19.29
C ARG A 29 7.67 3.06 19.76
N ASN A 30 8.61 3.48 18.91
CA ASN A 30 9.60 4.50 19.28
C ASN A 30 8.96 5.88 19.44
N LEU A 31 8.02 6.23 18.55
CA LEU A 31 7.32 7.51 18.60
C LEU A 31 6.15 7.52 19.58
N ARG A 32 5.68 6.34 20.03
CA ARG A 32 4.46 6.19 20.86
C ARG A 32 3.24 6.86 20.23
N VAL A 33 3.22 6.93 18.90
CA VAL A 33 2.15 7.47 18.08
C VAL A 33 1.57 6.31 17.28
N MET A 34 0.24 6.20 17.29
CA MET A 34 -0.46 5.29 16.38
C MET A 34 -0.42 5.91 14.99
N ASP A 35 0.00 5.13 13.99
CA ASP A 35 0.13 5.57 12.60
C ASP A 35 0.99 6.85 12.41
N PRO A 36 2.31 6.75 12.64
CA PRO A 36 3.19 7.90 12.51
C PRO A 36 3.37 8.30 11.06
N GLN A 37 2.92 9.50 10.66
CA GLN A 37 3.09 10.05 9.29
C GLN A 37 4.55 10.12 8.80
N SER A 38 5.53 9.89 9.67
CA SER A 38 6.95 9.80 9.32
C SER A 38 7.34 8.46 8.70
N ILE A 39 6.52 7.41 8.85
CA ILE A 39 6.70 6.16 8.13
C ILE A 39 5.88 6.21 6.84
N VAL A 40 6.56 6.09 5.70
CA VAL A 40 5.96 6.10 4.35
C VAL A 40 6.38 4.87 3.55
N PHE A 41 7.08 3.93 4.19
CA PHE A 41 7.69 2.81 3.51
C PHE A 41 6.65 1.74 3.13
N ASP A 42 5.65 1.55 3.98
CA ASP A 42 4.39 0.87 3.66
C ASP A 42 3.67 1.48 2.47
N GLU A 43 3.50 2.81 2.43
CA GLU A 43 2.87 3.48 1.28
C GLU A 43 3.63 3.18 -0.02
N ILE A 44 4.98 3.25 0.02
CA ILE A 44 5.85 2.99 -1.13
C ILE A 44 5.72 1.54 -1.61
N VAL A 45 5.74 0.56 -0.70
CA VAL A 45 5.63 -0.86 -1.06
C VAL A 45 4.25 -1.17 -1.65
N CYS A 46 3.19 -0.61 -1.06
CA CYS A 46 1.83 -0.76 -1.57
C CYS A 46 1.66 -0.11 -2.95
N PHE A 47 2.25 1.06 -3.15
CA PHE A 47 2.23 1.72 -4.46
C PHE A 47 3.04 0.95 -5.53
N TRP A 48 4.14 0.29 -5.16
CA TRP A 48 4.85 -0.61 -6.08
C TRP A 48 3.99 -1.79 -6.53
N ILE A 49 3.15 -2.36 -5.65
CA ILE A 49 2.16 -3.37 -6.03
C ILE A 49 1.19 -2.83 -7.08
N VAL A 50 0.69 -1.60 -6.88
CA VAL A 50 -0.21 -0.95 -7.84
C VAL A 50 0.47 -0.81 -9.20
N LEU A 51 1.69 -0.26 -9.25
CA LEU A 51 2.43 -0.07 -10.51
C LEU A 51 2.74 -1.38 -11.22
N TRP A 52 3.10 -2.43 -10.46
CA TRP A 52 3.41 -3.75 -10.99
C TRP A 52 2.19 -4.43 -11.63
N LEU A 53 0.99 -4.24 -11.06
CA LEU A 53 -0.24 -4.82 -11.59
C LEU A 53 -0.92 -3.98 -12.67
N VAL A 54 -0.72 -2.66 -12.67
CA VAL A 54 -1.26 -1.75 -13.70
C VAL A 54 -0.41 -1.76 -14.97
N THR A 55 0.81 -2.30 -14.94
CA THR A 55 1.67 -2.40 -16.14
C THR A 55 1.11 -3.39 -17.18
N PRO A 56 1.21 -3.12 -18.49
CA PRO A 56 1.76 -1.91 -19.11
C PRO A 56 0.77 -0.74 -19.06
N ALA A 57 1.15 0.34 -18.38
CA ALA A 57 0.44 1.61 -18.38
C ALA A 57 1.41 2.71 -18.79
N GLY A 58 0.94 3.63 -19.64
CA GLY A 58 1.70 4.84 -19.97
C GLY A 58 1.80 5.80 -18.79
N TRP A 59 2.54 6.88 -18.97
CA TRP A 59 2.74 7.93 -17.95
C TRP A 59 1.43 8.42 -17.32
N LEU A 60 0.39 8.67 -18.13
CA LEU A 60 -0.92 9.09 -17.64
C LEU A 60 -1.59 8.03 -16.76
N GLY A 61 -1.50 6.75 -17.12
CA GLY A 61 -2.06 5.66 -16.32
C GLY A 61 -1.35 5.50 -14.98
N GLN A 62 -0.02 5.61 -14.95
CA GLN A 62 0.76 5.59 -13.71
C GLN A 62 0.44 6.80 -12.82
N PHE A 63 0.31 7.99 -13.41
CA PHE A 63 -0.07 9.21 -12.69
C PHE A 63 -1.49 9.12 -12.12
N SER A 64 -2.45 8.63 -12.89
CA SER A 64 -3.82 8.38 -12.41
C SER A 64 -3.86 7.33 -11.29
N ALA A 65 -3.05 6.27 -11.39
CA ALA A 65 -2.93 5.27 -10.33
C ALA A 65 -2.36 5.86 -9.04
N PHE A 66 -1.37 6.74 -9.14
CA PHE A 66 -0.83 7.47 -7.99
C PHE A 66 -1.90 8.35 -7.32
N LEU A 67 -2.64 9.14 -8.12
CA LEU A 67 -3.69 10.01 -7.58
C LEU A 67 -4.81 9.22 -6.90
N LEU A 68 -5.23 8.10 -7.49
CA LEU A 68 -6.25 7.24 -6.89
C LEU A 68 -5.73 6.58 -5.60
N PHE A 69 -4.51 6.07 -5.62
CA PHE A 69 -3.88 5.50 -4.42
C PHE A 69 -3.84 6.52 -3.28
N ARG A 70 -3.33 7.72 -3.55
CA ARG A 70 -3.24 8.77 -2.53
C ARG A 70 -4.62 9.24 -2.06
N PHE A 71 -5.62 9.25 -2.95
CA PHE A 71 -6.99 9.54 -2.58
C PHE A 71 -7.52 8.50 -1.58
N PHE A 72 -7.38 7.20 -1.85
CA PHE A 72 -7.85 6.15 -0.94
C PHE A 72 -7.10 6.13 0.39
N ASP A 73 -5.79 6.30 0.33
CA ASP A 73 -4.90 6.36 1.50
C ASP A 73 -5.21 7.58 2.40
N THR A 74 -5.45 8.76 1.81
CA THR A 74 -5.76 9.97 2.59
C THR A 74 -7.19 9.96 3.15
N PHE A 75 -8.18 9.52 2.37
CA PHE A 75 -9.59 9.65 2.76
C PHE A 75 -10.07 8.53 3.71
N LYS A 76 -9.29 7.45 3.88
CA LYS A 76 -9.59 6.26 4.73
C LYS A 76 -11.09 5.99 4.96
N PRO A 77 -11.95 5.88 3.92
CA PRO A 77 -13.39 5.70 4.14
C PRO A 77 -13.69 4.24 4.48
N GLY A 78 -14.21 3.97 5.69
CA GLY A 78 -14.73 2.66 6.07
C GLY A 78 -13.73 1.73 6.81
N PRO A 79 -13.61 0.43 6.44
CA PRO A 79 -12.95 -0.61 7.23
C PRO A 79 -11.46 -0.40 7.53
N MET A 80 -10.76 0.46 6.78
CA MET A 80 -9.39 0.91 7.09
C MET A 80 -9.36 1.61 8.47
N GLY A 81 -10.30 2.53 8.71
CA GLY A 81 -10.47 3.14 10.02
C GLY A 81 -10.99 2.20 11.12
N TRP A 82 -11.40 0.97 10.80
CA TRP A 82 -11.76 -0.05 11.80
C TRP A 82 -10.54 -0.83 12.29
N ALA A 83 -9.61 -1.17 11.38
CA ALA A 83 -8.34 -1.80 11.74
C ALA A 83 -7.51 -0.91 12.68
N ASP A 84 -7.34 0.37 12.33
CA ASP A 84 -6.70 1.37 13.20
C ASP A 84 -7.37 1.49 14.59
N ARG A 85 -8.70 1.38 14.65
CA ARG A 85 -9.45 1.43 15.93
C ARG A 85 -9.36 0.15 16.77
N HIS A 86 -9.16 -1.02 16.15
CA HIS A 86 -9.07 -2.32 16.83
C HIS A 86 -7.63 -2.70 17.19
N PHE A 87 -6.64 -2.20 16.45
CA PHE A 87 -5.22 -2.48 16.65
C PHE A 87 -4.50 -1.30 17.35
N LYS A 88 -5.08 -0.78 18.44
CA LYS A 88 -4.50 0.29 19.29
C LYS A 88 -3.22 -0.08 20.05
N ASP A 89 -2.59 -1.19 19.69
CA ASP A 89 -1.35 -1.60 20.31
C ASP A 89 -0.19 -1.16 19.42
N ALA A 90 0.81 -0.49 20.01
CA ALA A 90 2.12 -0.34 19.39
C ALA A 90 2.87 -1.69 19.22
N GLY A 91 2.16 -2.82 19.28
CA GLY A 91 2.69 -4.14 19.02
C GLY A 91 2.80 -4.44 17.53
N TRP A 92 3.18 -5.68 17.22
CA TRP A 92 3.21 -6.20 15.86
C TRP A 92 1.83 -6.13 15.19
N ARG A 93 0.75 -6.18 15.96
CA ARG A 93 -0.63 -6.03 15.49
C ARG A 93 -0.93 -4.62 14.96
N GLY A 94 -0.45 -3.57 15.63
CA GLY A 94 -0.63 -2.19 15.18
C GLY A 94 0.14 -1.92 13.89
N GLY A 95 1.41 -2.33 13.83
CA GLY A 95 2.20 -2.21 12.59
C GLY A 95 1.61 -2.99 11.42
N PHE A 96 0.93 -4.11 11.68
CA PHE A 96 0.20 -4.85 10.64
C PHE A 96 -1.04 -4.09 10.17
N GLY A 97 -1.74 -3.42 11.10
CA GLY A 97 -2.89 -2.57 10.78
C GLY A 97 -2.52 -1.45 9.80
N ILE A 98 -1.41 -0.74 10.05
CA ILE A 98 -0.94 0.34 9.18
C ILE A 98 -0.65 -0.19 7.76
N LEU A 99 0.15 -1.27 7.64
CA LEU A 99 0.44 -1.88 6.33
C LEU A 99 -0.84 -2.42 5.65
N ALA A 100 -1.77 -2.99 6.42
CA ALA A 100 -3.02 -3.52 5.88
C ALA A 100 -3.93 -2.40 5.35
N ASP A 101 -3.94 -1.24 5.99
CA ASP A 101 -4.71 -0.07 5.55
C ASP A 101 -4.21 0.41 4.18
N ASP A 102 -2.89 0.52 3.99
CA ASP A 102 -2.28 0.90 2.72
C ASP A 102 -2.49 -0.16 1.62
N LEU A 103 -2.44 -1.45 1.99
CA LEU A 103 -2.75 -2.54 1.07
C LEU A 103 -4.21 -2.51 0.62
N LEU A 104 -5.15 -2.15 1.51
CA LEU A 104 -6.55 -1.95 1.14
C LEU A 104 -6.71 -0.75 0.20
N ALA A 105 -6.00 0.35 0.43
CA ALA A 105 -5.97 1.50 -0.48
C ALA A 105 -5.41 1.12 -1.87
N ALA A 106 -4.34 0.32 -1.92
CA ALA A 106 -3.80 -0.24 -3.15
C ALA A 106 -4.82 -1.15 -3.85
N PHE A 107 -5.51 -2.02 -3.12
CA PHE A 107 -6.55 -2.90 -3.67
C PHE A 107 -7.73 -2.10 -4.26
N CYS A 108 -8.22 -1.08 -3.56
CA CYS A 108 -9.27 -0.19 -4.08
C CYS A 108 -8.84 0.53 -5.37
N THR A 109 -7.60 1.04 -5.40
CA THR A 109 -7.02 1.63 -6.61
C THR A 109 -7.03 0.66 -7.79
N LEU A 110 -6.60 -0.58 -7.55
CA LEU A 110 -6.55 -1.63 -8.56
C LEU A 110 -7.94 -2.04 -9.05
N LEU A 111 -8.93 -2.10 -8.15
CA LEU A 111 -10.32 -2.37 -8.54
C LEU A 111 -10.85 -1.28 -9.47
N VAL A 112 -10.64 0.01 -9.14
CA VAL A 112 -11.06 1.12 -10.01
C VAL A 112 -10.39 1.02 -11.39
N PHE A 113 -9.09 0.73 -11.42
CA PHE A 113 -8.36 0.51 -12.67
C PHE A 113 -8.86 -0.71 -13.47
N ALA A 114 -9.18 -1.80 -12.78
CA ALA A 114 -9.73 -3.01 -13.41
C ALA A 114 -11.11 -2.75 -14.02
N PHE A 115 -11.97 -2.03 -13.30
CA PHE A 115 -13.27 -1.60 -13.83
C PHE A 115 -13.12 -0.69 -15.04
N TRP A 116 -12.23 0.31 -14.98
CA TRP A 116 -11.95 1.16 -16.14
C TRP A 116 -11.53 0.31 -17.33
N ARG A 117 -10.52 -0.56 -17.17
CA ARG A 117 -9.99 -1.39 -18.26
C ARG A 117 -11.01 -2.36 -18.85
N HIS A 118 -12.02 -2.78 -18.08
CA HIS A 118 -13.10 -3.62 -18.58
C HIS A 118 -14.10 -2.86 -19.45
N TRP A 119 -14.29 -1.55 -19.21
CA TRP A 119 -15.25 -0.70 -19.92
C TRP A 119 -14.66 0.12 -21.07
N SER A 120 -13.33 0.11 -21.24
CA SER A 120 -12.60 0.78 -22.34
C SER A 120 -12.22 -0.19 -23.46
#